data_AF-A0A950TDS0-F1
#
_entry.id   AF-A0A950TDS0-F1
#
_cell.length_a   1.000
_cell.length_b   1.000
_cell.length_c   1.000
_cell.angle_alpha   90.00
_cell.angle_beta   90.00
_cell.angle_gamma   90.00
#
_symmetry.space_group_name_H-M   'P 1'
#
loop_
_entity.id
_entity.type
_entity.pdbx_description
1 polymer ?
#
loop_
_entity_poly.entity_id
_entity_poly.type
_entity_poly.pdbx_seq_one_letter_code
_entity_poly.pdbx_strand_id
1 'polypeptide(L)'
;QEGAGLTAVISGDYASVALDARGQSLASEEFAARLARWRDGGRSGVFFLIGGADGLARNLASPPDLTLAFGSATWPHQFVRIMLLEQIYRAATILTGHPYHRA
;
A
#
# COMPACT_ATOMS: atom_id res chain seq x y z
N GLN A 1 -11.32 1.78 18.05
CA GLN A 1 -12.50 1.14 17.43
C GLN A 1 -12.37 0.98 15.91
N GLU A 2 -11.53 1.75 15.22
CA GLU A 2 -11.35 1.65 13.75
C GLU A 2 -10.76 0.31 13.23
N GLY A 3 -9.92 -0.38 14.01
CA GLY A 3 -9.25 -1.61 13.56
C GLY A 3 -10.17 -2.84 13.37
N ALA A 4 -11.30 -2.91 14.09
CA ALA A 4 -12.19 -4.07 14.04
C ALA A 4 -13.00 -4.16 12.74
N GLY A 5 -13.33 -3.01 12.13
CA GLY A 5 -14.09 -2.95 10.88
C GLY A 5 -13.26 -3.29 9.63
N LEU A 6 -11.99 -2.84 9.58
CA LEU A 6 -11.10 -3.14 8.45
C LEU A 6 -10.73 -4.63 8.37
N THR A 7 -10.58 -5.27 9.51
CA THR A 7 -10.09 -6.66 9.57
C THR A 7 -11.16 -7.67 9.13
N ALA A 8 -12.44 -7.33 9.30
CA ALA A 8 -13.56 -8.16 8.81
C ALA A 8 -13.68 -8.18 7.27
N VAL A 9 -13.03 -7.25 6.56
CA VAL A 9 -13.02 -7.17 5.09
C VAL A 9 -11.83 -7.91 4.47
N ILE A 10 -10.76 -8.16 5.26
CA ILE A 10 -9.60 -8.94 4.81
C ILE A 10 -9.88 -10.44 5.01
N SER A 11 -10.94 -10.92 4.35
CA SER A 11 -11.27 -12.33 4.23
C SER A 11 -11.27 -12.67 2.74
N GLY A 12 -10.30 -13.47 2.29
CA GLY A 12 -10.10 -13.84 0.89
C GLY A 12 -8.65 -13.74 0.44
N ASP A 13 -8.42 -13.92 -0.86
CA ASP A 13 -7.08 -13.93 -1.46
C ASP A 13 -6.61 -12.53 -1.87
N TYR A 14 -6.64 -11.57 -0.94
CA TYR A 14 -6.15 -10.20 -1.17
C TYR A 14 -4.78 -10.02 -0.50
N ALA A 15 -3.89 -9.29 -1.16
CA ALA A 15 -2.68 -8.80 -0.51
C ALA A 15 -3.00 -7.57 0.35
N SER A 16 -2.27 -7.40 1.44
CA SER A 16 -2.47 -6.32 2.40
C SER A 16 -1.20 -5.46 2.56
N VAL A 17 -1.37 -4.14 2.45
CA VAL A 17 -0.28 -3.16 2.56
C VAL A 17 -0.60 -2.15 3.64
N ALA A 18 0.20 -2.11 4.71
CA ALA A 18 0.10 -1.08 5.74
C ALA A 18 0.99 0.12 5.40
N LEU A 19 0.47 1.34 5.55
CA LEU A 19 1.24 2.57 5.38
C LEU A 19 1.75 3.04 6.76
N ASP A 20 3.05 2.91 6.99
CA ASP A 20 3.72 3.29 8.24
C ASP A 20 5.13 3.80 7.94
N ALA A 21 5.56 4.89 8.59
CA ALA A 21 6.90 5.49 8.41
C ALA A 21 8.06 4.56 8.83
N ARG A 22 7.77 3.48 9.57
CA ARG A 22 8.73 2.42 9.93
C ARG A 22 8.81 1.28 8.90
N GLY A 23 8.01 1.36 7.84
CA GLY A 23 7.98 0.39 6.75
C GLY A 23 9.19 0.47 5.84
N GLN A 24 9.14 -0.33 4.78
CA GLN A 24 10.13 -0.27 3.70
C GLN A 24 9.86 0.94 2.81
N SER A 25 10.89 1.71 2.52
CA SER A 25 10.85 2.70 1.44
C SER A 25 11.25 2.00 0.15
N LEU A 26 10.31 1.86 -0.78
CA LEU A 26 10.54 1.19 -2.06
C LEU A 26 10.73 2.23 -3.17
N ALA A 27 11.60 1.94 -4.13
CA ALA A 27 11.58 2.64 -5.41
C ALA A 27 10.28 2.36 -6.17
N SER A 28 9.89 3.24 -7.09
CA SER A 28 8.63 3.10 -7.84
C SER A 28 8.59 1.81 -8.67
N GLU A 29 9.72 1.38 -9.25
CA GLU A 29 9.85 0.14 -10.00
C GLU A 29 9.69 -1.09 -9.10
N GLU A 30 10.22 -1.05 -7.88
CA GLU A 30 10.09 -2.13 -6.89
C GLU A 30 8.65 -2.25 -6.40
N PHE A 31 7.99 -1.12 -6.15
CA PHE A 31 6.58 -1.08 -5.81
C PHE A 31 5.71 -1.65 -6.95
N ALA A 32 5.96 -1.24 -8.19
CA ALA A 32 5.28 -1.79 -9.37
C ALA A 32 5.49 -3.30 -9.51
N ALA A 33 6.73 -3.78 -9.32
CA ALA A 33 7.05 -5.20 -9.36
C ALA A 33 6.38 -6.00 -8.23
N ARG A 34 6.19 -5.40 -7.04
CA ARG A 34 5.44 -6.03 -5.94
C ARG A 34 3.96 -6.20 -6.31
N LEU A 35 3.33 -5.17 -6.87
CA LEU A 35 1.94 -5.23 -7.34
C LEU A 35 1.76 -6.26 -8.46
N ALA A 36 2.67 -6.30 -9.43
CA ALA A 36 2.65 -7.30 -10.50
C ALA A 36 2.77 -8.72 -9.95
N ARG A 37 3.68 -8.97 -9.00
CA ARG A 37 3.83 -10.29 -8.38
C ARG A 37 2.55 -10.77 -7.69
N TRP A 38 1.82 -9.89 -7.00
CA TRP A 38 0.56 -10.27 -6.38
C TRP A 38 -0.52 -10.57 -7.43
N ARG A 39 -0.65 -9.73 -8.45
CA ARG A 39 -1.57 -9.95 -9.58
C ARG A 39 -1.29 -11.29 -10.27
N ASP A 40 -0.04 -11.53 -10.64
CA ASP A 40 0.38 -12.71 -11.41
C ASP A 40 0.34 -13.99 -10.54
N GLY A 41 0.46 -13.82 -9.21
CA GLY A 41 0.25 -14.87 -8.22
C GLY A 41 -1.23 -15.19 -7.93
N GLY A 42 -2.18 -14.59 -8.64
CA GLY A 42 -3.60 -14.89 -8.52
C GLY A 42 -4.35 -14.14 -7.42
N ARG A 43 -3.68 -13.21 -6.70
CA ARG A 43 -4.35 -12.40 -5.68
C ARG A 43 -5.49 -11.61 -6.33
N SER A 44 -6.66 -11.62 -5.70
CA SER A 44 -7.87 -10.93 -6.15
C SER A 44 -7.75 -9.40 -6.12
N GLY A 45 -6.78 -8.87 -5.38
CA GLY A 45 -6.50 -7.44 -5.30
C GLY A 45 -5.57 -7.09 -4.16
N VAL A 46 -5.46 -5.80 -3.88
CA VAL A 46 -4.61 -5.24 -2.82
C VAL A 46 -5.41 -4.28 -1.95
N PHE A 47 -5.39 -4.48 -0.63
CA PHE A 47 -5.90 -3.51 0.34
C PHE A 47 -4.77 -2.64 0.88
N PHE A 48 -4.95 -1.33 0.83
CA PHE A 48 -4.05 -0.36 1.46
C PHE A 48 -4.67 0.16 2.75
N LEU A 49 -3.97 -0.06 3.86
CA LEU A 49 -4.38 0.32 5.20
C LEU A 49 -3.69 1.64 5.54
N ILE A 50 -4.46 2.71 5.71
CA ILE A 50 -3.97 4.03 6.11
C ILE A 50 -4.61 4.35 7.45
N GLY A 51 -3.78 4.60 8.46
CA GLY A 51 -4.23 4.96 9.80
C GLY A 51 -4.87 6.34 9.86
N GLY A 52 -5.70 6.56 10.89
CA GLY A 52 -6.23 7.88 11.24
C GLY A 52 -5.17 8.76 11.92
N ALA A 53 -5.61 9.77 12.67
CA ALA A 53 -4.71 10.69 13.38
C ALA A 53 -3.76 9.97 14.36
N ASP A 54 -4.21 8.87 14.96
CA ASP A 54 -3.43 8.08 15.93
C ASP A 54 -2.60 6.95 15.28
N GLY A 55 -2.61 6.87 13.94
CA GLY A 55 -1.94 5.83 13.17
C GLY A 55 -2.76 4.53 13.02
N LEU A 56 -2.11 3.47 12.51
CA LEU A 56 -2.74 2.16 12.34
C LEU A 56 -2.83 1.44 13.68
N ALA A 57 -3.99 0.85 13.95
CA ALA A 57 -4.18 0.00 15.12
C ALA A 57 -3.16 -1.14 15.09
N ARG A 58 -2.36 -1.28 16.16
CA ARG A 58 -1.33 -2.34 16.28
C ARG A 58 -1.91 -3.75 16.34
N ASN A 59 -3.21 -3.89 16.59
CA ASN A 59 -3.92 -5.16 16.70
C ASN A 59 -4.66 -5.49 15.40
N LEU A 60 -3.92 -5.53 14.28
CA LEU A 60 -4.43 -6.19 13.07
C LEU A 60 -4.51 -7.69 13.37
N ALA A 61 -5.57 -8.38 12.93
CA ALA A 61 -5.69 -9.83 13.20
C ALA A 61 -4.58 -10.65 12.52
N SER A 62 -4.02 -10.12 11.43
CA SER A 62 -2.88 -10.71 10.71
C SER A 62 -1.86 -9.63 10.36
N PRO A 63 -0.55 -9.96 10.35
CA PRO A 63 0.47 -9.05 9.84
C PRO A 63 0.25 -8.78 8.34
N PRO A 64 0.48 -7.54 7.88
CA PRO A 64 0.32 -7.21 6.47
C PRO A 64 1.40 -7.85 5.60
N ASP A 65 1.11 -8.16 4.34
CA ASP A 65 2.07 -8.70 3.36
C ASP A 65 3.22 -7.70 3.05
N LEU A 66 2.96 -6.41 3.22
CA LEU A 66 3.95 -5.34 3.11
C LEU A 66 3.62 -4.22 4.10
N THR A 67 4.65 -3.66 4.74
CA THR A 67 4.55 -2.34 5.36
C THR A 67 5.37 -1.36 4.53
N LEU A 68 4.72 -0.35 3.96
CA LEU A 68 5.30 0.62 3.04
C LEU A 68 5.44 1.98 3.72
N ALA A 69 6.58 2.63 3.54
CA ALA A 69 6.87 3.98 4.02
C ALA A 69 7.06 4.94 2.83
N PHE A 70 6.53 6.16 2.94
CA PHE A 70 6.88 7.29 2.06
C PHE A 70 8.01 8.15 2.64
N GLY A 71 8.97 7.50 3.30
CA GLY A 71 10.04 8.13 4.07
C GLY A 71 9.78 8.13 5.57
N SER A 72 10.77 8.65 6.31
CA SER A 72 10.79 8.65 7.79
C SER A 72 10.00 9.79 8.43
N ALA A 73 9.63 10.81 7.65
CA ALA A 73 8.86 11.95 8.12
C ALA A 73 7.41 11.52 8.47
N THR A 74 6.82 12.21 9.45
CA THR A 74 5.40 12.05 9.76
C THR A 74 4.59 12.91 8.80
N TRP A 75 3.75 12.25 8.00
CA TRP A 75 2.86 12.91 7.05
C TRP A 75 1.41 12.87 7.54
N PRO A 76 0.61 13.94 7.32
CA PRO A 76 -0.82 13.86 7.55
C PRO A 76 -1.44 12.75 6.69
N HIS A 77 -2.34 11.95 7.26
CA HIS A 77 -2.93 10.80 6.57
C HIS A 77 -3.60 11.17 5.22
N GLN A 78 -4.10 12.40 5.08
CA GLN A 78 -4.64 12.91 3.81
C GLN A 78 -3.56 13.01 2.72
N PHE A 79 -2.35 13.46 3.05
CA PHE A 79 -1.23 13.47 2.10
C PHE A 79 -0.80 12.06 1.72
N VAL A 80 -0.73 11.14 2.70
CA VAL A 80 -0.42 9.72 2.45
C VAL A 80 -1.39 9.11 1.45
N ARG A 81 -2.68 9.43 1.52
CA ARG A 81 -3.69 8.98 0.53
C ARG A 81 -3.38 9.46 -0.88
N ILE A 82 -3.01 10.73 -1.04
CA ILE A 82 -2.69 11.32 -2.34
C ILE A 82 -1.39 10.73 -2.92
N MET A 83 -0.35 10.63 -2.09
CA MET A 83 0.93 10.02 -2.48
C MET A 83 0.75 8.57 -2.90
N LEU A 84 -0.06 7.80 -2.16
CA LEU A 84 -0.39 6.43 -2.53
C LEU A 84 -1.11 6.35 -3.87
N LEU A 85 -2.12 7.20 -4.10
CA LEU A 85 -2.85 7.20 -5.36
C LEU A 85 -1.93 7.49 -6.55
N GLU A 86 -1.04 8.47 -6.40
CA GLU A 86 -0.02 8.78 -7.41
C GLU A 86 0.91 7.59 -7.65
N GLN A 87 1.41 6.93 -6.60
CA GLN A 87 2.30 5.78 -6.77
C GLN A 87 1.59 4.56 -7.38
N ILE A 88 0.28 4.36 -7.11
CA ILE A 88 -0.53 3.34 -7.79
C ILE A 88 -0.64 3.67 -9.28
N TYR A 89 -0.93 4.92 -9.62
CA TYR A 89 -0.98 5.37 -11.01
C TYR A 89 0.37 5.17 -11.69
N ARG A 90 1.47 5.61 -11.07
CA ARG A 90 2.83 5.42 -11.55
C ARG A 90 3.16 3.95 -11.78
N ALA A 91 2.84 3.08 -10.81
CA ALA A 91 3.03 1.65 -10.96
C ALA A 91 2.25 1.08 -12.17
N ALA A 92 0.99 1.49 -12.36
CA ALA A 92 0.21 1.08 -13.52
C ALA A 92 0.86 1.55 -14.84
N THR A 93 1.39 2.78 -14.88
CA THR A 93 2.11 3.29 -16.06
C THR A 93 3.41 2.54 -16.35
N ILE A 94 4.17 2.16 -15.31
CA ILE A 94 5.36 1.30 -15.42
C ILE A 94 4.98 -0.05 -16.04
N LEU A 95 3.96 -0.70 -15.47
CA LEU A 95 3.56 -2.06 -15.86
C LEU A 95 2.95 -2.13 -17.26
N THR A 96 2.45 -1.01 -17.79
CA THR A 96 1.90 -0.90 -19.14
C THR A 96 2.91 -0.35 -20.15
N GLY A 97 4.12 0.02 -19.72
CA GLY A 97 5.12 0.67 -20.58
C GLY A 97 4.75 2.08 -21.03
N HIS A 98 3.81 2.73 -20.34
CA HIS A 98 3.29 4.05 -20.71
C HIS A 98 4.37 5.14 -20.53
N PRO A 99 4.44 6.17 -21.42
CA PRO A 99 5.51 7.19 -21.40
C PRO A 99 5.63 8.00 -20.10
N TYR A 100 4.59 8.05 -19.27
CA TYR A 100 4.59 8.79 -18.01
C TYR A 100 5.72 8.39 -17.05
N HIS A 101 6.18 7.13 -17.10
CA HIS A 101 7.30 6.69 -16.26
C HIS A 101 8.67 7.17 -16.74
N ARG A 102 8.80 7.59 -18.00
CA ARG A 102 10.09 8.04 -18.58
C ARG A 102 10.42 9.51 -18.30
N ALA A 103 9.55 10.25 -17.62
CA ALA A 103 9.70 11.68 -17.35
C ALA A 103 10.22 11.95 -15.93
#